data_AF-A0AAP9J7J2-F1
#
_entry.id   AF-A0AAP9J7J2-F1
#
_cell.length_a   1.000
_cell.length_b   1.000
_cell.length_c   1.000
_cell.angle_alpha   90.00
_cell.angle_beta   90.00
_cell.angle_gamma   90.00
#
_symmetry.space_group_name_H-M   'P 1'
#
loop_
_entity.id
_entity.type
_entity.pdbx_description
1 polymer ?
#
loop_
_entity_poly.entity_id
_entity_poly.type
_entity_poly.pdbx_seq_one_letter_code
_entity_poly.pdbx_strand_id
1 'polypeptide(L)'
;MASIQQKTILASVAIFFIAGSATGVGMWATETLNRNSEYVALSAHVLRNHMQADMMHDALRSDVLAAILSSDEGMGLELNAVKADLAEHESTFRQMIEENRSLSAGTNVRAVIDGAEKPLLAYIDAANAVVGLAGARQEEALKLMPEFTRQFSALEKAMETAGDQIEALSDAASAESEKTKATINLVLKGLLVLAVLFSAGLFLLTRKSIILPVLQLSKNMEILAAGDTSQPPSGTDRRDEIGSMSGAVEIFRQAAIANRALEEQAASARRQAEADQEETRRQAEEDASERLRIATSGLAAGLKRLASGDLAFQLDDAFAPQFEALRHDFNSSVRQLAETLFAISDGIGTIDGSSREIAAGAGDLSRRTENQAASLEQTAAALDEITVNVSNANKRAAEARLAATDANESALKSVEVVGHAEEAMRRIETSSRQITGIIGVIDEIAFQTNLLALNAGVEAARAGEAGKGFAVVAQEVRDLAQRAAKAASEIRDHIRQSSTEVESGVKLVLDTGTALKDIGERIAGIDRHMNAIATSAAEQSTGLAEINAAVNSMDHATQQNAAMVEQSTAASATLAAETAKLRALVSRFRLEMEITGSREETRRVA
;
A
#
# COMPACT_ATOMS: atom_id res chain seq x y z
N MET A 1 66.62 -10.83 17.65
CA MET A 1 65.32 -10.14 17.50
C MET A 1 64.88 -10.32 16.07
N ALA A 2 63.58 -10.49 15.80
CA ALA A 2 63.09 -10.54 14.43
C ALA A 2 63.38 -9.22 13.71
N SER A 3 63.74 -9.33 12.44
CA SER A 3 64.04 -8.22 11.55
C SER A 3 62.79 -7.33 11.36
N ILE A 4 62.97 -6.04 11.03
CA ILE A 4 61.84 -5.14 10.70
C ILE A 4 61.01 -5.74 9.56
N GLN A 5 61.67 -6.26 8.53
CA GLN A 5 61.03 -6.93 7.40
C GLN A 5 60.22 -8.15 7.84
N GLN A 6 60.76 -8.98 8.75
CA GLN A 6 60.01 -10.13 9.29
C GLN A 6 58.78 -9.70 10.09
N LYS A 7 58.88 -8.63 10.88
CA LYS A 7 57.76 -8.10 11.69
C LYS A 7 56.67 -7.50 10.82
N THR A 8 57.02 -6.76 9.78
CA THR A 8 56.03 -6.19 8.84
C THR A 8 55.37 -7.26 8.00
N ILE A 9 56.09 -8.27 7.53
CA ILE A 9 55.49 -9.42 6.82
C ILE A 9 54.52 -10.18 7.72
N LEU A 10 54.91 -10.48 8.97
CA LEU A 10 54.04 -11.19 9.91
C LEU A 10 52.76 -10.40 10.22
N ALA A 11 52.87 -9.08 10.37
CA ALA A 11 51.74 -8.19 10.56
C ALA A 11 50.81 -8.16 9.35
N SER A 12 51.35 -8.03 8.14
CA SER A 12 50.57 -8.03 6.89
C SER A 12 49.84 -9.35 6.66
N VAL A 13 50.50 -10.49 6.92
CA VAL A 13 49.89 -11.82 6.84
C VAL A 13 48.76 -11.96 7.87
N ALA A 14 48.97 -11.50 9.10
CA ALA A 14 47.94 -11.57 10.14
C ALA A 14 46.72 -10.69 9.81
N ILE A 15 46.93 -9.48 9.28
CA ILE A 15 45.84 -8.61 8.80
C ILE A 15 45.06 -9.29 7.66
N PHE A 16 45.76 -9.92 6.71
CA PHE A 16 45.13 -10.61 5.60
C PHE A 16 44.26 -11.79 6.06
N PHE A 17 44.73 -12.59 7.02
CA PHE A 17 43.94 -13.68 7.61
C PHE A 17 42.69 -13.18 8.37
N ILE A 18 42.81 -12.08 9.11
CA ILE A 18 41.67 -11.47 9.83
C ILE A 18 40.63 -10.93 8.84
N ALA A 19 41.08 -10.24 7.78
CA ALA A 19 40.18 -9.73 6.74
C ALA A 19 39.49 -10.88 5.97
N GLY A 20 40.24 -11.93 5.61
CA GLY A 20 39.69 -13.11 4.92
C GLY A 20 38.68 -13.88 5.75
N SER A 21 38.95 -14.09 7.04
CA SER A 21 38.01 -14.76 7.95
C SER A 21 36.74 -13.94 8.20
N ALA A 22 36.86 -12.61 8.37
CA ALA A 22 35.69 -11.73 8.49
C ALA A 22 34.82 -11.75 7.22
N THR A 23 35.45 -11.77 6.04
CA THR A 23 34.75 -11.87 4.75
C THR A 23 34.03 -13.21 4.62
N GLY A 24 34.69 -14.33 4.97
CA GLY A 24 34.08 -15.67 4.93
C GLY A 24 32.86 -15.80 5.86
N VAL A 25 32.96 -15.26 7.08
CA VAL A 25 31.82 -15.21 8.03
C VAL A 25 30.70 -14.33 7.50
N GLY A 26 31.03 -13.19 6.87
CA GLY A 26 30.04 -12.31 6.23
C GLY A 26 29.28 -12.98 5.09
N MET A 27 29.98 -13.71 4.21
CA MET A 27 29.35 -14.47 3.13
C MET A 27 28.46 -15.60 3.66
N TRP A 28 28.95 -16.38 4.63
CA TRP A 28 28.14 -17.44 5.28
C TRP A 28 26.89 -16.88 5.97
N ALA A 29 27.03 -15.75 6.67
CA ALA A 29 25.92 -15.07 7.34
C ALA A 29 24.86 -14.58 6.33
N THR A 30 25.30 -13.97 5.22
CA THR A 30 24.41 -13.47 4.17
C THR A 30 23.64 -14.63 3.52
N GLU A 31 24.34 -15.71 3.16
CA GLU A 31 23.73 -16.91 2.58
C GLU A 31 22.68 -17.54 3.51
N THR A 32 23.02 -17.65 4.81
CA THR A 32 22.12 -18.24 5.81
C THR A 32 20.87 -17.37 6.03
N LEU A 33 21.04 -16.04 6.10
CA LEU A 33 19.94 -15.11 6.26
C LEU A 33 19.03 -15.07 5.03
N ASN A 34 19.61 -15.11 3.82
CA ASN A 34 18.82 -15.17 2.59
C ASN A 34 17.95 -16.44 2.55
N ARG A 35 18.51 -17.62 2.84
CA ARG A 35 17.72 -18.87 2.85
C ARG A 35 16.58 -18.84 3.88
N ASN A 36 16.83 -18.31 5.08
CA ASN A 36 15.78 -18.19 6.10
C ASN A 36 14.72 -17.15 5.72
N SER A 37 15.13 -16.05 5.09
CA SER A 37 14.21 -15.01 4.59
C SER A 37 13.34 -15.53 3.44
N GLU A 38 13.91 -16.30 2.52
CA GLU A 38 13.16 -16.97 1.45
C GLU A 38 12.14 -17.95 2.00
N TYR A 39 12.49 -18.72 3.03
CA TYR A 39 11.56 -19.66 3.67
C TYR A 39 10.39 -18.93 4.35
N VAL A 40 10.65 -17.85 5.08
CA VAL A 40 9.58 -17.04 5.71
C VAL A 40 8.67 -16.39 4.65
N ALA A 41 9.25 -15.85 3.58
CA ALA A 41 8.48 -15.26 2.48
C ALA A 41 7.61 -16.30 1.76
N LEU A 42 8.15 -17.51 1.56
CA LEU A 42 7.42 -18.64 0.99
C LEU A 42 6.23 -19.05 1.86
N SER A 43 6.44 -19.22 3.17
CA SER A 43 5.36 -19.56 4.11
C SER A 43 4.23 -18.53 4.10
N ALA A 44 4.57 -17.24 4.06
CA ALA A 44 3.57 -16.17 3.96
C ALA A 44 2.77 -16.23 2.65
N HIS A 45 3.42 -16.60 1.54
CA HIS A 45 2.74 -16.78 0.26
C HIS A 45 1.79 -17.99 0.27
N VAL A 46 2.23 -19.11 0.86
CA VAL A 46 1.38 -20.31 1.00
C VAL A 46 0.17 -20.02 1.89
N LEU A 47 0.35 -19.29 3.00
CA LEU A 47 -0.74 -18.92 3.90
C LEU A 47 -1.77 -18.01 3.22
N ARG A 48 -1.32 -17.04 2.41
CA ARG A 48 -2.21 -16.17 1.63
C ARG A 48 -3.04 -16.97 0.62
N ASN A 49 -2.39 -17.84 -0.14
CA ASN A 49 -3.07 -18.72 -1.08
C ASN A 49 -4.05 -19.66 -0.35
N HIS A 50 -3.69 -20.14 0.84
CA HIS A 50 -4.55 -20.97 1.70
C HIS A 50 -5.82 -20.23 2.14
N MET A 51 -5.70 -18.96 2.56
CA MET A 51 -6.85 -18.13 2.89
C MET A 51 -7.76 -17.88 1.67
N GLN A 52 -7.19 -17.67 0.48
CA GLN A 52 -7.98 -17.51 -0.73
C GLN A 52 -8.69 -18.81 -1.13
N ALA A 53 -8.03 -19.96 -0.93
CA ALA A 53 -8.63 -21.27 -1.10
C ALA A 53 -9.81 -21.48 -0.13
N ASP A 54 -9.73 -20.98 1.11
CA ASP A 54 -10.83 -21.03 2.07
C ASP A 54 -12.03 -20.18 1.63
N MET A 55 -11.77 -19.02 1.01
CA MET A 55 -12.83 -18.24 0.37
C MET A 55 -13.50 -19.00 -0.78
N MET A 56 -12.74 -19.75 -1.59
CA MET A 56 -13.31 -20.58 -2.66
C MET A 56 -14.12 -21.76 -2.11
N HIS A 57 -13.72 -22.32 -0.98
CA HIS A 57 -14.49 -23.33 -0.27
C HIS A 57 -15.90 -22.81 0.10
N ASP A 58 -16.00 -21.59 0.62
CA ASP A 58 -17.27 -20.93 0.91
C ASP A 58 -18.05 -20.52 -0.35
N ALA A 59 -17.36 -20.03 -1.39
CA ALA A 59 -17.97 -19.66 -2.65
C ALA A 59 -18.66 -20.86 -3.33
N LEU A 60 -17.99 -22.01 -3.39
CA LEU A 60 -18.59 -23.25 -3.89
C LEU A 60 -19.86 -23.66 -3.11
N ARG A 61 -19.90 -23.41 -1.80
CA ARG A 61 -21.11 -23.65 -1.00
C ARG A 61 -22.23 -22.71 -1.41
N SER A 62 -21.91 -21.45 -1.63
CA SER A 62 -22.87 -20.46 -2.13
C SER A 62 -23.45 -20.89 -3.48
N ASP A 63 -22.62 -21.36 -4.42
CA ASP A 63 -23.07 -21.81 -5.73
C ASP A 63 -23.99 -23.03 -5.64
N VAL A 64 -23.66 -23.99 -4.77
CA VAL A 64 -24.51 -25.17 -4.54
C VAL A 64 -25.88 -24.76 -4.00
N LEU A 65 -25.93 -23.83 -3.05
CA LEU A 65 -27.19 -23.31 -2.52
C LEU A 65 -27.97 -22.52 -3.56
N ALA A 66 -27.30 -21.66 -4.34
CA ALA A 66 -27.89 -20.90 -5.43
C ALA A 66 -28.48 -21.83 -6.51
N ALA A 67 -27.80 -22.95 -6.82
CA ALA A 67 -28.30 -23.93 -7.77
C ALA A 67 -29.59 -24.59 -7.26
N ILE A 68 -29.66 -24.97 -5.98
CA ILE A 68 -30.89 -25.50 -5.38
C ILE A 68 -32.03 -24.48 -5.46
N LEU A 69 -31.75 -23.20 -5.21
CA LEU A 69 -32.73 -22.12 -5.23
C LEU A 69 -33.15 -21.69 -6.65
N SER A 70 -32.34 -21.94 -7.67
CA SER A 70 -32.65 -21.60 -9.07
C SER A 70 -33.84 -22.36 -9.68
N SER A 71 -34.31 -23.40 -9.00
CA SER A 71 -35.52 -24.13 -9.35
C SER A 71 -36.81 -23.41 -8.95
N ASP A 72 -36.72 -22.38 -8.11
CA ASP A 72 -37.82 -21.50 -7.76
C ASP A 72 -37.87 -20.33 -8.77
N GLU A 73 -38.89 -20.34 -9.65
CA GLU A 73 -39.06 -19.31 -10.69
C GLU A 73 -39.18 -17.88 -10.11
N GLY A 74 -39.53 -17.73 -8.82
CA GLY A 74 -39.61 -16.43 -8.14
C GLY A 74 -38.26 -15.80 -7.78
N MET A 75 -37.17 -16.57 -7.79
CA MET A 75 -35.84 -16.12 -7.35
C MET A 75 -35.01 -15.46 -8.46
N GLY A 76 -35.33 -15.67 -9.73
CA GLY A 76 -34.64 -15.04 -10.87
C GLY A 76 -33.17 -15.47 -11.05
N LEU A 77 -32.79 -16.65 -10.53
CA LEU A 77 -31.45 -17.21 -10.64
C LEU A 77 -31.36 -18.11 -11.88
N GLU A 78 -30.41 -17.82 -12.76
CA GLU A 78 -30.16 -18.62 -13.97
C GLU A 78 -29.21 -19.77 -13.64
N LEU A 79 -29.70 -21.02 -13.68
CA LEU A 79 -28.89 -22.21 -13.35
C LEU A 79 -27.62 -22.33 -14.21
N ASN A 80 -27.64 -21.86 -15.45
CA ASN A 80 -26.46 -21.89 -16.32
C ASN A 80 -25.38 -20.91 -15.85
N ALA A 81 -25.77 -19.76 -15.29
CA ALA A 81 -24.82 -18.82 -14.69
C ALA A 81 -24.20 -19.43 -13.43
N VAL A 82 -25.02 -20.02 -12.55
CA VAL A 82 -24.53 -20.70 -11.34
C VAL A 82 -23.56 -21.84 -11.67
N LYS A 83 -23.82 -22.60 -12.75
CA LYS A 83 -22.88 -23.63 -13.22
C LYS A 83 -21.56 -23.07 -13.74
N ALA A 84 -21.59 -21.88 -14.36
CA ALA A 84 -20.38 -21.21 -14.81
C ALA A 84 -19.56 -20.72 -13.61
N ASP A 85 -20.22 -20.10 -12.62
CA ASP A 85 -19.59 -19.63 -11.38
C ASP A 85 -18.95 -20.81 -10.62
N LEU A 86 -19.67 -21.93 -10.47
CA LEU A 86 -19.14 -23.15 -9.85
C LEU A 86 -17.87 -23.66 -10.55
N ALA A 87 -17.87 -23.67 -11.90
CA ALA A 87 -16.73 -24.15 -12.67
C ALA A 87 -15.51 -23.21 -12.54
N GLU A 88 -15.75 -21.90 -12.46
CA GLU A 88 -14.70 -20.90 -12.21
C GLU A 88 -14.11 -21.05 -10.81
N HIS A 89 -14.95 -21.12 -9.78
CA HIS A 89 -14.50 -21.33 -8.40
C HIS A 89 -13.77 -22.67 -8.23
N GLU A 90 -14.24 -23.76 -8.87
CA GLU A 90 -13.53 -25.05 -8.90
C GLU A 90 -12.12 -24.90 -9.50
N SER A 91 -12.03 -24.27 -10.68
CA SER A 91 -10.76 -24.08 -11.38
C SER A 91 -9.77 -23.28 -10.54
N THR A 92 -10.23 -22.16 -9.97
CA THR A 92 -9.41 -21.30 -9.11
C THR A 92 -8.95 -22.05 -7.85
N PHE A 93 -9.84 -22.81 -7.21
CA PHE A 93 -9.50 -23.57 -6.01
C PHE A 93 -8.45 -24.66 -6.31
N ARG A 94 -8.60 -25.40 -7.40
CA ARG A 94 -7.60 -26.38 -7.85
C ARG A 94 -6.26 -25.73 -8.16
N GLN A 95 -6.28 -24.57 -8.84
CA GLN A 95 -5.08 -23.82 -9.16
C GLN A 95 -4.34 -23.39 -7.89
N MET A 96 -5.03 -22.82 -6.90
CA MET A 96 -4.41 -22.37 -5.64
C MET A 96 -3.74 -23.51 -4.89
N ILE A 97 -4.36 -24.70 -4.87
CA ILE A 97 -3.78 -25.88 -4.22
C ILE A 97 -2.55 -26.37 -4.98
N GLU A 98 -2.55 -26.37 -6.32
CA GLU A 98 -1.38 -26.73 -7.13
C GLU A 98 -0.27 -25.67 -7.07
N GLU A 99 -0.61 -24.39 -6.95
CA GLU A 99 0.38 -23.35 -6.69
C GLU A 99 1.04 -23.57 -5.33
N ASN A 100 0.25 -23.85 -4.28
CA ASN A 100 0.77 -24.19 -2.95
C ASN A 100 1.60 -25.48 -2.95
N ARG A 101 1.19 -26.48 -3.74
CA ARG A 101 1.95 -27.70 -4.05
C ARG A 101 3.35 -27.33 -4.56
N SER A 102 3.42 -26.48 -5.58
CA SER A 102 4.65 -26.09 -6.25
C SER A 102 5.56 -25.24 -5.34
N LEU A 103 4.99 -24.27 -4.63
CA LEU A 103 5.68 -23.37 -3.71
C LEU A 103 6.26 -24.16 -2.53
N SER A 104 5.49 -25.10 -1.97
CA SER A 104 5.93 -25.88 -0.82
C SER A 104 6.92 -27.01 -1.18
N ALA A 105 7.32 -27.18 -2.44
CA ALA A 105 8.21 -28.25 -2.85
C ALA A 105 9.53 -28.26 -2.06
N GLY A 106 9.86 -29.41 -1.45
CA GLY A 106 11.07 -29.56 -0.62
C GLY A 106 10.97 -28.97 0.78
N THR A 107 9.78 -28.55 1.22
CA THR A 107 9.51 -28.04 2.58
C THR A 107 8.60 -28.98 3.37
N ASN A 108 8.58 -28.83 4.70
CA ASN A 108 7.65 -29.55 5.56
C ASN A 108 6.18 -29.15 5.32
N VAL A 109 5.93 -27.97 4.74
CA VAL A 109 4.59 -27.50 4.39
C VAL A 109 3.94 -28.37 3.32
N ARG A 110 4.75 -29.05 2.49
CA ARG A 110 4.23 -29.89 1.41
C ARG A 110 3.31 -31.01 1.90
N ALA A 111 3.73 -31.71 2.95
CA ALA A 111 2.94 -32.80 3.53
C ALA A 111 1.60 -32.31 4.09
N VAL A 112 1.55 -31.05 4.55
CA VAL A 112 0.34 -30.40 5.06
C VAL A 112 -0.62 -30.12 3.90
N ILE A 113 -0.14 -29.52 2.81
CA ILE A 113 -0.95 -29.23 1.61
C ILE A 113 -1.47 -30.52 0.96
N ASP A 114 -0.64 -31.55 0.85
CA ASP A 114 -1.04 -32.85 0.31
C ASP A 114 -2.16 -33.51 1.17
N GLY A 115 -2.27 -33.17 2.46
CA GLY A 115 -3.34 -33.63 3.35
C GLY A 115 -4.73 -33.07 3.02
N ALA A 116 -4.81 -31.89 2.41
CA ALA A 116 -6.06 -31.22 2.04
C ALA A 116 -6.58 -31.61 0.64
N GLU A 117 -5.73 -32.19 -0.22
CA GLU A 117 -6.05 -32.52 -1.62
C GLU A 117 -7.22 -33.52 -1.73
N LYS A 118 -7.22 -34.59 -0.93
CA LYS A 118 -8.27 -35.60 -1.01
C LYS A 118 -9.64 -35.09 -0.51
N PRO A 119 -9.75 -34.40 0.65
CA PRO A 119 -10.99 -33.73 1.05
C PRO A 119 -11.49 -32.72 0.01
N LEU A 120 -10.58 -31.97 -0.61
CA LEU A 120 -10.91 -30.99 -1.65
C LEU A 120 -11.63 -31.63 -2.83
N LEU A 121 -11.02 -32.68 -3.39
CA LEU A 121 -11.59 -33.40 -4.53
C LEU A 121 -12.97 -33.97 -4.20
N ALA A 122 -13.13 -34.55 -3.01
CA ALA A 122 -14.41 -35.10 -2.56
C ALA A 122 -15.48 -34.02 -2.39
N TYR A 123 -15.11 -32.83 -1.92
CA TYR A 123 -16.02 -31.69 -1.80
C TYR A 123 -16.47 -31.16 -3.17
N ILE A 124 -15.53 -30.97 -4.10
CA ILE A 124 -15.82 -30.54 -5.48
C ILE A 124 -16.74 -31.56 -6.18
N ASP A 125 -16.46 -32.86 -6.03
CA ASP A 125 -17.29 -33.91 -6.62
C ASP A 125 -18.73 -33.88 -6.04
N ALA A 126 -18.86 -33.64 -4.73
CA ALA A 126 -20.17 -33.50 -4.09
C ALA A 126 -20.92 -32.24 -4.56
N ALA A 127 -20.22 -31.11 -4.72
CA ALA A 127 -20.80 -29.87 -5.24
C ALA A 127 -21.33 -30.06 -6.67
N ASN A 128 -20.51 -30.62 -7.55
CA ASN A 128 -20.87 -30.93 -8.94
C ASN A 128 -22.07 -31.90 -9.02
N ALA A 129 -22.13 -32.90 -8.14
CA ALA A 129 -23.25 -33.84 -8.10
C ALA A 129 -24.57 -33.16 -7.73
N VAL A 130 -24.56 -32.22 -6.78
CA VAL A 130 -25.76 -31.44 -6.40
C VAL A 130 -26.19 -30.51 -7.53
N VAL A 131 -25.27 -29.67 -8.03
CA VAL A 131 -25.57 -28.66 -9.07
C VAL A 131 -26.00 -29.32 -10.39
N GLY A 132 -25.43 -30.48 -10.73
CA GLY A 132 -25.82 -31.27 -11.90
C GLY A 132 -27.29 -31.71 -11.89
N LEU A 133 -27.85 -31.99 -10.71
CA LEU A 133 -29.23 -32.44 -10.53
C LEU A 133 -30.22 -31.30 -10.26
N ALA A 134 -29.76 -30.14 -9.79
CA ALA A 134 -30.61 -29.07 -9.26
C ALA A 134 -31.70 -28.57 -10.22
N GLY A 135 -31.44 -28.49 -11.53
CA GLY A 135 -32.42 -28.01 -12.52
C GLY A 135 -33.39 -29.05 -13.09
N ALA A 136 -33.00 -30.33 -13.09
CA ALA A 136 -33.78 -31.39 -13.73
C ALA A 136 -34.49 -32.30 -12.71
N ARG A 137 -33.89 -32.46 -11.53
CA ARG A 137 -34.33 -33.39 -10.48
C ARG A 137 -34.02 -32.83 -9.09
N GLN A 138 -34.67 -31.72 -8.76
CA GLN A 138 -34.43 -31.00 -7.51
C GLN A 138 -34.58 -31.89 -6.26
N GLU A 139 -35.57 -32.80 -6.24
CA GLU A 139 -35.77 -33.72 -5.12
C GLU A 139 -34.59 -34.72 -4.95
N GLU A 140 -33.93 -35.11 -6.04
CA GLU A 140 -32.71 -35.94 -5.99
C GLU A 140 -31.50 -35.09 -5.54
N ALA A 141 -31.41 -33.83 -5.98
CA ALA A 141 -30.37 -32.90 -5.55
C ALA A 141 -30.43 -32.61 -4.04
N LEU A 142 -31.65 -32.40 -3.50
CA LEU A 142 -31.87 -32.20 -2.07
C LEU A 142 -31.46 -33.43 -1.23
N LYS A 143 -31.59 -34.64 -1.77
CA LYS A 143 -31.13 -35.88 -1.10
C LYS A 143 -29.60 -35.98 -1.01
N LEU A 144 -28.86 -35.25 -1.84
CA LEU A 144 -27.39 -35.19 -1.81
C LEU A 144 -26.84 -34.11 -0.86
N MET A 145 -27.66 -33.14 -0.46
CA MET A 145 -27.24 -32.06 0.45
C MET A 145 -26.62 -32.53 1.78
N PRO A 146 -27.09 -33.62 2.44
CA PRO A 146 -26.43 -34.14 3.64
C PRO A 146 -25.00 -34.61 3.38
N GLU A 147 -24.76 -35.26 2.24
CA GLU A 147 -23.42 -35.73 1.86
C GLU A 147 -22.52 -34.55 1.47
N PHE A 148 -23.05 -33.58 0.71
CA PHE A 148 -22.36 -32.33 0.42
C PHE A 148 -21.92 -31.60 1.70
N THR A 149 -22.83 -31.44 2.67
CA THR A 149 -22.54 -30.81 3.96
C THR A 149 -21.48 -31.58 4.75
N ARG A 150 -21.47 -32.91 4.65
CA ARG A 150 -20.45 -33.76 5.26
C ARG A 150 -19.07 -33.53 4.63
N GLN A 151 -18.99 -33.43 3.30
CA GLN A 151 -17.73 -33.14 2.60
C GLN A 151 -17.25 -31.71 2.85
N PHE A 152 -18.15 -30.73 2.89
CA PHE A 152 -17.87 -29.35 3.32
C PHE A 152 -17.17 -29.36 4.68
N SER A 153 -17.81 -29.97 5.69
CA SER A 153 -17.25 -30.00 7.05
C SER A 153 -15.91 -30.76 7.14
N ALA A 154 -15.73 -31.80 6.30
CA ALA A 154 -14.49 -32.56 6.25
C ALA A 154 -13.34 -31.75 5.64
N LEU A 155 -13.63 -30.97 4.58
CA LEU A 155 -12.67 -30.07 3.96
C LEU A 155 -12.36 -28.89 4.87
N GLU A 156 -13.37 -28.24 5.46
CA GLU A 156 -13.22 -27.16 6.44
C GLU A 156 -12.24 -27.54 7.53
N LYS A 157 -12.45 -28.71 8.17
CA LYS A 157 -11.55 -29.21 9.21
C LYS A 157 -10.14 -29.51 8.71
N ALA A 158 -10.01 -30.04 7.49
CA ALA A 158 -8.71 -30.31 6.89
C ALA A 158 -7.96 -29.01 6.58
N MET A 159 -8.66 -27.98 6.11
CA MET A 159 -8.10 -26.66 5.81
C MET A 159 -7.76 -25.88 7.08
N GLU A 160 -8.58 -25.94 8.13
CA GLU A 160 -8.28 -25.39 9.45
C GLU A 160 -6.99 -26.03 10.00
N THR A 161 -6.94 -27.36 10.02
CA THR A 161 -5.75 -28.11 10.48
C THR A 161 -4.50 -27.78 9.65
N ALA A 162 -4.67 -27.61 8.33
CA ALA A 162 -3.58 -27.23 7.44
C ALA A 162 -3.10 -25.80 7.73
N GLY A 163 -4.02 -24.84 7.92
CA GLY A 163 -3.73 -23.47 8.29
C GLY A 163 -2.91 -23.39 9.58
N ASP A 164 -3.39 -24.05 10.65
CA ASP A 164 -2.70 -24.11 11.94
C ASP A 164 -1.27 -24.68 11.81
N GLN A 165 -1.10 -25.73 11.00
CA GLN A 165 0.22 -26.34 10.79
C GLN A 165 1.15 -25.45 9.96
N ILE A 166 0.62 -24.75 8.93
CA ILE A 166 1.39 -23.79 8.12
C ILE A 166 1.83 -22.62 8.99
N GLU A 167 0.94 -22.08 9.81
CA GLU A 167 1.23 -21.00 10.75
C GLU A 167 2.29 -21.42 11.77
N ALA A 168 2.12 -22.58 12.42
CA ALA A 168 3.10 -23.11 13.38
C ALA A 168 4.49 -23.33 12.76
N LEU A 169 4.55 -23.82 11.51
CA LEU A 169 5.80 -23.97 10.77
C LEU A 169 6.44 -22.62 10.41
N SER A 170 5.62 -21.62 10.05
CA SER A 170 6.07 -20.26 9.75
C SER A 170 6.63 -19.56 11.00
N ASP A 171 5.95 -19.70 12.14
CA ASP A 171 6.39 -19.16 13.42
C ASP A 171 7.68 -19.81 13.90
N ALA A 172 7.79 -21.13 13.78
CA ALA A 172 9.01 -21.85 14.12
C ALA A 172 10.21 -21.38 13.27
N ALA A 173 10.00 -21.21 11.95
CA ALA A 173 11.03 -20.72 11.04
C ALA A 173 11.40 -19.26 11.32
N SER A 174 10.43 -18.41 11.64
CA SER A 174 10.66 -17.01 12.03
C SER A 174 11.45 -16.92 13.33
N ALA A 175 11.12 -17.72 14.34
CA ALA A 175 11.84 -17.79 15.59
C ALA A 175 13.28 -18.32 15.41
N GLU A 176 13.49 -19.31 14.55
CA GLU A 176 14.82 -19.80 14.18
C GLU A 176 15.64 -18.75 13.42
N SER A 177 14.99 -18.01 12.52
CA SER A 177 15.61 -16.89 11.81
C SER A 177 16.07 -15.79 12.77
N GLU A 178 15.26 -15.41 13.76
CA GLU A 178 15.65 -14.42 14.78
C GLU A 178 16.80 -14.91 15.67
N LYS A 179 16.81 -16.19 16.09
CA LYS A 179 17.96 -16.78 16.80
C LYS A 179 19.23 -16.77 15.95
N THR A 180 19.09 -17.05 14.66
CA THR A 180 20.20 -17.06 13.70
C THR A 180 20.76 -15.64 13.51
N LYS A 181 19.89 -14.63 13.34
CA LYS A 181 20.26 -13.21 13.33
C LYS A 181 21.01 -12.80 14.59
N ALA A 182 20.50 -13.16 15.76
CA ALA A 182 21.13 -12.84 17.04
C ALA A 182 22.54 -13.46 17.15
N THR A 183 22.69 -14.72 16.72
CA THR A 183 23.96 -15.45 16.72
C THR A 183 24.97 -14.81 15.75
N ILE A 184 24.54 -14.49 14.52
CA ILE A 184 25.37 -13.79 13.53
C ILE A 184 25.82 -12.43 14.07
N ASN A 185 24.91 -11.66 14.68
CA ASN A 185 25.22 -10.35 15.22
C ASN A 185 26.22 -10.44 16.39
N LEU A 186 26.10 -11.47 17.25
CA LEU A 186 27.07 -11.75 18.30
C LEU A 186 28.45 -12.09 17.73
N VAL A 187 28.53 -12.96 16.72
CA VAL A 187 29.80 -13.35 16.07
C VAL A 187 30.47 -12.16 15.39
N LEU A 188 29.72 -11.33 14.66
CA LEU A 188 30.24 -10.13 14.01
C LEU A 188 30.74 -9.09 15.02
N LYS A 189 29.99 -8.85 16.11
CA LYS A 189 30.44 -7.99 17.21
C LYS A 189 31.71 -8.54 17.87
N GLY A 190 31.79 -9.85 18.09
CA GLY A 190 32.97 -10.52 18.63
C GLY A 190 34.20 -10.36 17.73
N LEU A 191 34.04 -10.55 16.42
CA LEU A 191 35.10 -10.32 15.42
C LEU A 191 35.54 -8.86 15.40
N LEU A 192 34.62 -7.90 15.54
CA LEU A 192 34.93 -6.48 15.58
C LEU A 192 35.75 -6.12 16.83
N VAL A 193 35.39 -6.65 18.01
CA VAL A 193 36.18 -6.48 19.24
C VAL A 193 37.58 -7.09 19.09
N LEU A 194 37.68 -8.30 18.54
CA LEU A 194 38.97 -8.96 18.26
C LEU A 194 39.83 -8.15 17.29
N ALA A 195 39.24 -7.61 16.23
CA ALA A 195 39.94 -6.75 15.28
C ALA A 195 40.46 -5.47 15.97
N VAL A 196 39.65 -4.80 16.80
CA VAL A 196 40.07 -3.62 17.56
C VAL A 196 41.21 -3.95 18.53
N LEU A 197 41.11 -5.04 19.28
CA LEU A 197 42.18 -5.49 20.20
C LEU A 197 43.46 -5.85 19.45
N PHE A 198 43.34 -6.52 18.30
CA PHE A 198 44.47 -6.88 17.46
C PHE A 198 45.15 -5.65 16.86
N SER A 199 44.38 -4.69 16.32
CA SER A 199 44.89 -3.42 15.81
C SER A 199 45.57 -2.59 16.91
N ALA A 200 45.00 -2.53 18.11
CA ALA A 200 45.62 -1.87 19.26
C ALA A 200 46.93 -2.55 19.69
N GLY A 201 46.96 -3.88 19.73
CA GLY A 201 48.17 -4.66 20.02
C GLY A 201 49.26 -4.45 18.97
N LEU A 202 48.89 -4.44 17.70
CA LEU A 202 49.80 -4.18 16.58
C LEU A 202 50.34 -2.75 16.61
N PHE A 203 49.51 -1.76 16.95
CA PHE A 203 49.92 -0.38 17.15
C PHE A 203 50.93 -0.24 18.30
N LEU A 204 50.68 -0.88 19.44
CA LEU A 204 51.62 -0.85 20.58
C LEU A 204 52.95 -1.55 20.25
N LEU A 205 52.90 -2.69 19.54
CA LEU A 205 54.09 -3.42 19.09
C LEU A 205 54.93 -2.62 18.09
N THR A 206 54.31 -2.06 17.05
CA THR A 206 55.00 -1.23 16.05
C THR A 206 55.54 0.06 16.66
N ARG A 207 54.78 0.71 17.54
CA ARG A 207 55.21 1.90 18.28
C ARG A 207 56.46 1.63 19.12
N LYS A 208 56.46 0.54 19.91
CA LYS A 208 57.58 0.20 20.81
C LYS A 208 58.78 -0.41 20.07
N SER A 209 58.53 -1.21 19.03
CA SER A 209 59.60 -1.95 18.35
C SER A 209 60.26 -1.20 17.20
N ILE A 210 59.58 -0.24 16.57
CA ILE A 210 60.05 0.43 15.34
C ILE A 210 60.04 1.96 15.53
N ILE A 211 58.89 2.56 15.84
CA ILE A 211 58.72 4.03 15.83
C ILE A 211 59.60 4.70 16.90
N LEU A 212 59.51 4.26 18.16
CA LEU A 212 60.29 4.84 19.26
C LEU A 212 61.81 4.72 19.06
N PRO A 213 62.36 3.54 18.70
CA PRO A 213 63.78 3.41 18.41
C PRO A 213 64.28 4.23 17.22
N VAL A 214 63.49 4.37 16.15
CA VAL A 214 63.84 5.21 14.99
C VAL A 214 63.88 6.68 15.36
N LEU A 215 62.89 7.16 16.15
CA LEU A 215 62.89 8.53 16.67
C LEU A 215 64.09 8.79 17.60
N GLN A 216 64.47 7.81 18.43
CA GLN A 216 65.68 7.90 19.26
C GLN A 216 66.96 7.95 18.42
N LEU A 217 67.04 7.14 17.37
CA LEU A 217 68.14 7.18 16.40
C LEU A 217 68.26 8.52 15.68
N SER A 218 67.13 9.09 15.26
CA SER A 218 67.07 10.44 14.68
C SER A 218 67.60 11.49 15.67
N LYS A 219 67.16 11.41 16.94
CA LYS A 219 67.62 12.32 17.99
C LYS A 219 69.12 12.16 18.29
N ASN A 220 69.63 10.93 18.28
CA ASN A 220 71.05 10.65 18.46
C ASN A 220 71.89 11.22 17.31
N MET A 221 71.38 11.18 16.06
CA MET A 221 72.04 11.82 14.93
C MET A 221 72.00 13.35 15.01
N GLU A 222 70.91 13.94 15.50
CA GLU A 222 70.81 15.38 15.70
C GLU A 222 71.81 15.88 16.77
N ILE A 223 71.97 15.14 17.88
CA ILE A 223 72.96 15.42 18.92
C ILE A 223 74.39 15.30 18.37
N LEU A 224 74.66 14.24 17.57
CA LEU A 224 75.97 14.03 16.96
C LEU A 224 76.31 15.12 15.92
N ALA A 225 75.34 15.54 15.10
CA ALA A 225 75.49 16.62 14.13
C ALA A 225 75.71 17.99 14.81
N ALA A 226 75.18 18.19 16.01
CA ALA A 226 75.46 19.36 16.85
C ALA A 226 76.87 19.35 17.49
N GLY A 227 77.67 18.31 17.23
CA GLY A 227 79.05 18.20 17.67
C GLY A 227 79.23 17.71 19.12
N ASP A 228 78.15 17.25 19.75
CA ASP A 228 78.19 16.61 21.07
C ASP A 228 78.41 15.11 20.92
N THR A 229 79.62 14.66 21.28
CA THR A 229 80.04 13.25 21.20
C THR A 229 80.07 12.56 22.56
N SER A 230 79.59 13.23 23.62
CA SER A 230 79.76 12.82 25.02
C SER A 230 78.93 11.59 25.41
N GLN A 231 77.87 11.27 24.67
CA GLN A 231 76.99 10.15 24.94
C GLN A 231 76.99 9.13 23.79
N PRO A 232 77.10 7.82 24.06
CA PRO A 232 76.95 6.79 23.03
C PRO A 232 75.50 6.73 22.54
N PRO A 233 75.26 6.44 21.24
CA PRO A 233 73.93 6.29 20.69
C PRO A 233 73.23 5.10 21.36
N SER A 234 71.98 5.33 21.75
CA SER A 234 71.15 4.33 22.43
C SER A 234 70.79 3.18 21.48
N GLY A 235 70.91 1.93 21.93
CA GLY A 235 70.42 0.76 21.19
C GLY A 235 71.49 0.00 20.39
N THR A 236 72.77 0.20 20.67
CA THR A 236 73.91 -0.53 20.07
C THR A 236 73.92 -2.04 20.37
N ASP A 237 73.32 -2.49 21.46
CA ASP A 237 73.21 -3.92 21.81
C ASP A 237 72.13 -4.68 21.00
N ARG A 238 71.40 -3.98 20.13
CA ARG A 238 70.34 -4.59 19.32
C ARG A 238 70.93 -5.37 18.15
N ARG A 239 70.31 -6.52 17.84
CA ARG A 239 70.71 -7.43 16.74
C ARG A 239 69.78 -7.33 15.51
N ASP A 240 69.03 -6.24 15.37
CA ASP A 240 68.13 -5.97 14.24
C ASP A 240 68.66 -4.81 13.37
N GLU A 241 67.94 -4.47 12.29
CA GLU A 241 68.36 -3.43 11.34
C GLU A 241 68.53 -2.05 12.03
N ILE A 242 67.73 -1.78 13.05
CA ILE A 242 67.88 -0.58 13.92
C ILE A 242 69.17 -0.63 14.72
N GLY A 243 69.56 -1.81 15.23
CA GLY A 243 70.87 -2.01 15.86
C GLY A 243 72.04 -1.82 14.89
N SER A 244 71.89 -2.27 13.64
CA SER A 244 72.88 -2.01 12.58
C SER A 244 72.98 -0.51 12.25
N MET A 245 71.86 0.21 12.20
CA MET A 245 71.86 1.67 12.06
C MET A 245 72.49 2.37 13.29
N SER A 246 72.19 1.92 14.51
CA SER A 246 72.80 2.45 15.73
C SER A 246 74.30 2.17 15.80
N GLY A 247 74.75 1.01 15.27
CA GLY A 247 76.15 0.69 15.09
C GLY A 247 76.82 1.59 14.06
N ALA A 248 76.14 1.91 12.96
CA ALA A 248 76.62 2.90 12.00
C ALA A 248 76.72 4.30 12.63
N VAL A 249 75.76 4.71 13.47
CA VAL A 249 75.81 5.97 14.24
C VAL A 249 76.96 5.97 15.25
N GLU A 250 77.27 4.83 15.88
CA GLU A 250 78.43 4.69 16.75
C GLU A 250 79.75 4.76 15.96
N ILE A 251 79.80 4.19 14.75
CA ILE A 251 80.94 4.37 13.83
C ILE A 251 81.09 5.85 13.45
N PHE A 252 79.99 6.57 13.18
CA PHE A 252 80.03 8.02 12.93
C PHE A 252 80.42 8.83 14.17
N ARG A 253 80.02 8.43 15.38
CA ARG A 253 80.44 9.07 16.64
C ARG A 253 81.92 8.83 16.91
N GLN A 254 82.40 7.60 16.72
CA GLN A 254 83.83 7.27 16.83
C GLN A 254 84.64 7.97 15.73
N ALA A 255 84.11 8.09 14.51
CA ALA A 255 84.70 8.87 13.43
C ALA A 255 84.68 10.38 13.72
N ALA A 256 83.66 10.93 14.37
CA ALA A 256 83.63 12.32 14.82
C ALA A 256 84.58 12.59 15.99
N ILE A 257 84.75 11.63 16.90
CA ILE A 257 85.76 11.66 17.98
C ILE A 257 87.19 11.52 17.40
N ALA A 258 87.37 10.74 16.34
CA ALA A 258 88.66 10.57 15.65
C ALA A 258 88.98 11.72 14.67
N ASN A 259 87.99 12.31 13.99
CA ASN A 259 88.17 13.44 13.05
C ASN A 259 88.34 14.79 13.75
N ARG A 260 87.94 14.93 15.02
CA ARG A 260 88.22 16.13 15.82
C ARG A 260 89.72 16.33 16.11
N ALA A 261 90.57 15.36 15.76
CA ALA A 261 92.03 15.45 15.81
C ALA A 261 92.71 15.44 14.42
N LEU A 262 91.96 15.37 13.31
CA LEU A 262 92.51 15.31 11.93
C LEU A 262 92.08 16.46 11.02
N GLU A 263 91.09 17.27 11.40
CA GLU A 263 90.67 18.46 10.64
C GLU A 263 91.64 19.66 10.71
N GLU A 264 92.66 19.61 11.58
CA GLU A 264 93.70 20.66 11.64
C GLU A 264 94.79 20.52 10.56
N GLN A 265 94.86 19.41 9.80
CA GLN A 265 95.98 19.14 8.87
C GLN A 265 95.63 19.07 7.37
N ALA A 266 94.37 19.17 6.96
CA ALA A 266 93.99 19.14 5.54
C ALA A 266 93.56 20.52 4.98
N ALA A 267 93.89 21.61 5.69
CA ALA A 267 93.50 22.96 5.28
C ALA A 267 94.62 23.78 4.61
N SER A 268 95.86 23.26 4.48
CA SER A 268 97.02 24.05 4.02
C SER A 268 97.48 23.79 2.57
N ALA A 269 96.92 22.81 1.85
CA ALA A 269 97.43 22.40 0.53
C ALA A 269 96.48 22.59 -0.68
N ARG A 270 95.24 23.08 -0.48
CA ARG A 270 94.36 23.55 -1.58
C ARG A 270 94.25 25.07 -1.66
N ARG A 271 95.05 25.82 -0.90
CA ARG A 271 95.01 27.29 -0.86
C ARG A 271 95.86 28.00 -1.94
N GLN A 272 96.66 27.27 -2.71
CA GLN A 272 97.57 27.86 -3.73
C GLN A 272 97.13 27.66 -5.18
N ALA A 273 96.03 26.94 -5.45
CA ALA A 273 95.55 26.72 -6.81
C ALA A 273 94.26 27.49 -7.18
N GLU A 274 93.55 28.08 -6.22
CA GLU A 274 92.31 28.84 -6.47
C GLU A 274 92.50 30.37 -6.37
N ALA A 275 93.65 30.83 -5.84
CA ALA A 275 93.90 32.23 -5.48
C ALA A 275 93.93 33.24 -6.65
N ASP A 276 94.14 32.79 -7.90
CA ASP A 276 94.10 33.68 -9.08
C ASP A 276 92.71 33.74 -9.76
N GLN A 277 91.72 32.99 -9.26
CA GLN A 277 90.30 33.16 -9.63
C GLN A 277 89.44 33.77 -8.50
N GLU A 278 89.94 33.76 -7.25
CA GLU A 278 89.18 34.12 -6.04
C GLU A 278 88.84 35.61 -5.92
N GLU A 279 89.64 36.55 -6.44
CA GLU A 279 89.39 38.00 -6.23
C GLU A 279 88.30 38.55 -7.16
N THR A 280 88.24 38.07 -8.41
CA THR A 280 87.14 38.35 -9.34
C THR A 280 85.87 37.57 -8.96
N ARG A 281 86.03 36.36 -8.38
CA ARG A 281 84.90 35.54 -7.91
C ARG A 281 84.34 36.04 -6.58
N ARG A 282 85.14 36.53 -5.62
CA ARG A 282 84.65 37.10 -4.35
C ARG A 282 83.81 38.35 -4.53
N GLN A 283 84.23 39.30 -5.37
CA GLN A 283 83.40 40.48 -5.63
C GLN A 283 82.14 40.13 -6.42
N ALA A 284 82.19 39.17 -7.35
CA ALA A 284 81.01 38.66 -8.06
C ALA A 284 80.10 37.77 -7.17
N GLU A 285 80.66 37.01 -6.22
CA GLU A 285 79.96 36.15 -5.27
C GLU A 285 79.40 36.94 -4.09
N GLU A 286 80.04 37.99 -3.60
CA GLU A 286 79.46 38.86 -2.56
C GLU A 286 78.26 39.64 -3.11
N ASP A 287 78.36 40.20 -4.32
CA ASP A 287 77.23 40.85 -5.00
C ASP A 287 76.15 39.82 -5.41
N ALA A 288 76.52 38.63 -5.89
CA ALA A 288 75.55 37.58 -6.22
C ALA A 288 74.92 36.95 -4.98
N SER A 289 75.66 36.81 -3.88
CA SER A 289 75.18 36.26 -2.60
C SER A 289 74.29 37.26 -1.89
N GLU A 290 74.57 38.56 -1.95
CA GLU A 290 73.66 39.59 -1.44
C GLU A 290 72.36 39.65 -2.25
N ARG A 291 72.43 39.60 -3.59
CA ARG A 291 71.24 39.52 -4.46
C ARG A 291 70.46 38.23 -4.25
N LEU A 292 71.14 37.10 -4.09
CA LEU A 292 70.53 35.80 -3.77
C LEU A 292 69.89 35.83 -2.39
N ARG A 293 70.54 36.44 -1.39
CA ARG A 293 70.04 36.61 -0.01
C ARG A 293 68.80 37.50 0.02
N ILE A 294 68.78 38.60 -0.72
CA ILE A 294 67.61 39.48 -0.86
C ILE A 294 66.45 38.71 -1.52
N ALA A 295 66.71 38.02 -2.64
CA ALA A 295 65.68 37.23 -3.33
C ALA A 295 65.14 36.07 -2.47
N THR A 296 66.02 35.31 -1.79
CA THR A 296 65.61 34.21 -0.90
C THR A 296 64.96 34.71 0.39
N SER A 297 65.39 35.85 0.95
CA SER A 297 64.74 36.51 2.09
C SER A 297 63.33 36.99 1.74
N GLY A 298 63.18 37.69 0.60
CA GLY A 298 61.89 38.13 0.10
C GLY A 298 60.95 36.96 -0.15
N LEU A 299 61.44 35.92 -0.85
CA LEU A 299 60.65 34.71 -1.08
C LEU A 299 60.32 33.97 0.22
N ALA A 300 61.24 33.87 1.18
CA ALA A 300 60.98 33.25 2.48
C ALA A 300 59.91 34.01 3.27
N ALA A 301 59.93 35.36 3.23
CA ALA A 301 58.90 36.19 3.83
C ALA A 301 57.54 36.00 3.13
N GLY A 302 57.52 35.95 1.79
CA GLY A 302 56.32 35.65 1.00
C GLY A 302 55.75 34.27 1.30
N LEU A 303 56.59 33.23 1.33
CA LEU A 303 56.18 31.86 1.68
C LEU A 303 55.67 31.77 3.12
N LYS A 304 56.24 32.52 4.07
CA LYS A 304 55.75 32.59 5.45
C LYS A 304 54.36 33.22 5.53
N ARG A 305 54.11 34.29 4.76
CA ARG A 305 52.78 34.93 4.67
C ARG A 305 51.76 34.01 3.98
N LEU A 306 52.14 33.38 2.88
CA LEU A 306 51.34 32.35 2.20
C LEU A 306 50.98 31.20 3.15
N ALA A 307 51.94 30.68 3.92
CA ALA A 307 51.71 29.63 4.91
C ALA A 307 50.78 30.07 6.06
N SER A 308 50.73 31.37 6.36
CA SER A 308 49.77 31.95 7.31
C SER A 308 48.38 32.22 6.72
N GLY A 309 48.18 31.94 5.42
CA GLY A 309 46.90 32.14 4.72
C GLY A 309 46.72 33.55 4.13
N ASP A 310 47.77 34.37 4.10
CA ASP A 310 47.71 35.72 3.53
C ASP A 310 47.97 35.69 2.02
N LEU A 311 46.88 35.63 1.25
CA LEU A 311 46.90 35.58 -0.21
C LEU A 311 46.73 36.97 -0.85
N ALA A 312 46.51 37.99 -0.03
CA ALA A 312 46.47 39.38 -0.45
C ALA A 312 47.88 39.98 -0.63
N PHE A 313 48.92 39.29 -0.15
CA PHE A 313 50.30 39.75 -0.21
C PHE A 313 50.93 39.55 -1.59
N GLN A 314 51.67 40.57 -2.04
CA GLN A 314 52.56 40.47 -3.20
C GLN A 314 53.96 40.93 -2.81
N LEU A 315 54.97 40.34 -3.47
CA LEU A 315 56.34 40.83 -3.39
C LEU A 315 56.45 42.07 -4.31
N ASP A 316 56.47 43.26 -3.72
CA ASP A 316 56.52 44.53 -4.47
C ASP A 316 57.97 45.00 -4.74
N ASP A 317 58.91 44.62 -3.88
CA ASP A 317 60.32 44.96 -4.03
C ASP A 317 60.92 44.23 -5.26
N ALA A 318 61.53 44.98 -6.17
CA ALA A 318 62.15 44.45 -7.36
C ALA A 318 63.35 43.55 -7.00
N PHE A 319 63.43 42.36 -7.60
CA PHE A 319 64.57 41.48 -7.41
C PHE A 319 65.66 41.82 -8.44
N ALA A 320 66.85 41.26 -8.27
CA ALA A 320 67.88 41.35 -9.30
C ALA A 320 67.34 40.75 -10.62
N PRO A 321 67.76 41.24 -11.81
CA PRO A 321 67.19 40.83 -13.09
C PRO A 321 67.13 39.31 -13.32
N GLN A 322 68.13 38.56 -12.82
CA GLN A 322 68.16 37.09 -12.94
C GLN A 322 67.11 36.35 -12.07
N PHE A 323 66.53 37.01 -11.06
CA PHE A 323 65.56 36.45 -10.11
C PHE A 323 64.17 37.08 -10.24
N GLU A 324 63.98 38.07 -11.11
CA GLU A 324 62.70 38.77 -11.29
C GLU A 324 61.58 37.82 -11.75
N ALA A 325 61.92 36.81 -12.56
CA ALA A 325 60.99 35.74 -12.93
C ALA A 325 60.43 34.99 -11.70
N LEU A 326 61.25 34.75 -10.68
CA LEU A 326 60.83 34.06 -9.46
C LEU A 326 59.81 34.89 -8.65
N ARG A 327 59.99 36.21 -8.61
CA ARG A 327 59.04 37.15 -7.99
C ARG A 327 57.71 37.12 -8.73
N HIS A 328 57.76 37.17 -10.07
CA HIS A 328 56.56 37.14 -10.92
C HIS A 328 55.81 35.81 -10.81
N ASP A 329 56.52 34.67 -10.86
CA ASP A 329 55.93 33.33 -10.73
C ASP A 329 55.30 33.12 -9.34
N PHE A 330 55.96 33.59 -8.27
CA PHE A 330 55.38 33.59 -6.93
C PHE A 330 54.10 34.42 -6.87
N ASN A 331 54.14 35.68 -7.29
CA ASN A 331 52.98 36.58 -7.26
C ASN A 331 51.82 36.06 -8.13
N SER A 332 52.13 35.48 -9.29
CA SER A 332 51.14 34.85 -10.17
C SER A 332 50.49 33.64 -9.50
N SER A 333 51.28 32.80 -8.84
CA SER A 333 50.78 31.62 -8.12
C SER A 333 49.88 32.00 -6.94
N VAL A 334 50.27 33.02 -6.16
CA VAL A 334 49.45 33.55 -5.06
C VAL A 334 48.14 34.12 -5.57
N ARG A 335 48.17 34.89 -6.67
CA ARG A 335 46.97 35.46 -7.28
C ARG A 335 46.02 34.39 -7.81
N GLN A 336 46.53 33.40 -8.53
CA GLN A 336 45.72 32.30 -9.05
C GLN A 336 45.09 31.47 -7.92
N LEU A 337 45.81 31.25 -6.83
CA LEU A 337 45.27 30.59 -5.64
C LEU A 337 44.20 31.43 -4.95
N ALA A 338 44.39 32.75 -4.85
CA ALA A 338 43.40 33.69 -4.31
C ALA A 338 42.11 33.69 -5.15
N GLU A 339 42.23 33.78 -6.47
CA GLU A 339 41.11 33.72 -7.42
C GLU A 339 40.34 32.39 -7.30
N THR A 340 41.06 31.27 -7.17
CA THR A 340 40.46 29.95 -6.99
C THR A 340 39.68 29.87 -5.67
N LEU A 341 40.26 30.33 -4.56
CA LEU A 341 39.60 30.34 -3.26
C LEU A 341 38.42 31.32 -3.19
N PHE A 342 38.49 32.44 -3.91
CA PHE A 342 37.39 33.37 -4.07
C PHE A 342 36.22 32.71 -4.81
N ALA A 343 36.48 32.04 -5.94
CA ALA A 343 35.46 31.29 -6.68
C ALA A 343 34.83 30.17 -5.83
N ILE A 344 35.63 29.48 -5.00
CA ILE A 344 35.12 28.50 -4.03
C ILE A 344 34.22 29.17 -2.98
N SER A 345 34.62 30.32 -2.44
CA SER A 345 33.82 31.08 -1.46
C SER A 345 32.46 31.51 -2.03
N ASP A 346 32.43 31.96 -3.28
CA ASP A 346 31.22 32.35 -3.99
C ASP A 346 30.30 31.13 -4.24
N GLY A 347 30.89 30.00 -4.68
CA GLY A 347 30.18 28.73 -4.83
C GLY A 347 29.56 28.24 -3.51
N ILE A 348 30.26 28.36 -2.38
CA ILE A 348 29.72 28.04 -1.05
C ILE A 348 28.53 28.96 -0.72
N GLY A 349 28.61 30.25 -1.07
CA GLY A 349 27.50 31.20 -0.89
C GLY A 349 26.25 30.80 -1.67
N THR A 350 26.43 30.36 -2.92
CA THR A 350 25.34 29.84 -3.75
C THR A 350 24.71 28.59 -3.15
N ILE A 351 25.53 27.62 -2.72
CA ILE A 351 25.02 26.36 -2.12
C ILE A 351 24.27 26.62 -0.81
N ASP A 352 24.76 27.52 0.06
CA ASP A 352 24.08 27.91 1.30
C ASP A 352 22.72 28.56 1.00
N GLY A 353 22.66 29.43 -0.01
CA GLY A 353 21.40 30.02 -0.51
C GLY A 353 20.41 28.95 -0.99
N SER A 354 20.83 28.07 -1.91
CA SER A 354 19.99 26.99 -2.44
C SER A 354 19.54 26.01 -1.35
N SER A 355 20.39 25.70 -0.37
CA SER A 355 20.03 24.80 0.73
C SER A 355 18.92 25.37 1.61
N ARG A 356 18.92 26.70 1.84
CA ARG A 356 17.84 27.37 2.58
C ARG A 356 16.54 27.41 1.77
N GLU A 357 16.63 27.57 0.46
CA GLU A 357 15.47 27.54 -0.43
C GLU A 357 14.83 26.15 -0.49
N ILE A 358 15.65 25.09 -0.57
CA ILE A 358 15.18 23.70 -0.47
C ILE A 358 14.53 23.46 0.89
N ALA A 359 15.14 23.90 2.00
CA ALA A 359 14.56 23.75 3.33
C ALA A 359 13.20 24.47 3.47
N ALA A 360 13.08 25.68 2.91
CA ALA A 360 11.82 26.41 2.89
C ALA A 360 10.75 25.69 2.04
N GLY A 361 11.14 25.17 0.87
CA GLY A 361 10.26 24.37 0.00
C GLY A 361 9.80 23.06 0.65
N ALA A 362 10.69 22.37 1.37
CA ALA A 362 10.36 21.18 2.15
C ALA A 362 9.36 21.50 3.27
N GLY A 363 9.51 22.64 3.95
CA GLY A 363 8.55 23.10 4.96
C GLY A 363 7.17 23.43 4.39
N ASP A 364 7.10 23.97 3.17
CA ASP A 364 5.83 24.16 2.48
C ASP A 364 5.18 22.82 2.07
N LEU A 365 5.99 21.91 1.53
CA LEU A 365 5.54 20.56 1.17
C LEU A 365 5.04 19.78 2.40
N SER A 366 5.68 19.93 3.57
CA SER A 366 5.20 19.36 4.85
C SER A 366 3.77 19.79 5.16
N ARG A 367 3.53 21.11 5.18
CA ARG A 367 2.19 21.67 5.50
C ARG A 367 1.13 21.23 4.49
N ARG A 368 1.49 21.15 3.21
CA ARG A 368 0.58 20.64 2.17
C ARG A 368 0.28 19.15 2.36
N THR A 369 1.28 18.37 2.73
CA THR A 369 1.14 16.93 3.01
C THR A 369 0.27 16.68 4.23
N GLU A 370 0.43 17.46 5.30
CA GLU A 370 -0.44 17.42 6.49
C GLU A 370 -1.89 17.79 6.16
N ASN A 371 -2.12 18.87 5.40
CA ASN A 371 -3.46 19.26 4.96
C ASN A 371 -4.10 18.20 4.05
N GLN A 372 -3.29 17.56 3.21
CA GLN A 372 -3.75 16.49 2.32
C GLN A 372 -4.12 15.23 3.11
N ALA A 373 -3.34 14.86 4.13
CA ALA A 373 -3.66 13.76 5.04
C ALA A 373 -5.00 14.01 5.75
N ALA A 374 -5.21 15.22 6.30
CA ALA A 374 -6.48 15.58 6.94
C ALA A 374 -7.68 15.52 5.95
N SER A 375 -7.47 15.97 4.71
CA SER A 375 -8.51 15.91 3.67
C SER A 375 -8.83 14.47 3.25
N LEU A 376 -7.81 13.60 3.19
CA LEU A 376 -7.96 12.18 2.89
C LEU A 376 -8.71 11.46 4.01
N GLU A 377 -8.41 11.75 5.27
CA GLU A 377 -9.12 11.19 6.43
C GLU A 377 -10.61 11.55 6.42
N GLN A 378 -10.95 12.81 6.14
CA GLN A 378 -12.35 13.24 5.98
C GLN A 378 -13.03 12.58 4.78
N THR A 379 -12.31 12.42 3.66
CA THR A 379 -12.85 11.77 2.46
C THR A 379 -13.11 10.29 2.71
N ALA A 380 -12.19 9.60 3.39
CA ALA A 380 -12.35 8.20 3.77
C ALA A 380 -13.57 8.01 4.69
N ALA A 381 -13.73 8.86 5.71
CA ALA A 381 -14.89 8.81 6.60
C ALA A 381 -16.21 9.05 5.84
N ALA A 382 -16.25 10.00 4.90
CA ALA A 382 -17.42 10.25 4.06
C ALA A 382 -17.72 9.07 3.13
N LEU A 383 -16.69 8.41 2.59
CA LEU A 383 -16.84 7.22 1.75
C LEU A 383 -17.38 6.02 2.54
N ASP A 384 -16.96 5.82 3.79
CA ASP A 384 -17.53 4.80 4.67
C ASP A 384 -19.02 5.06 4.92
N GLU A 385 -19.41 6.30 5.21
CA GLU A 385 -20.81 6.67 5.40
C GLU A 385 -21.63 6.43 4.12
N ILE A 386 -21.11 6.81 2.95
CA ILE A 386 -21.76 6.57 1.67
C ILE A 386 -21.89 5.07 1.40
N THR A 387 -20.85 4.27 1.68
CA THR A 387 -20.85 2.81 1.49
C THR A 387 -21.94 2.16 2.33
N VAL A 388 -22.07 2.56 3.60
CA VAL A 388 -23.15 2.10 4.48
C VAL A 388 -24.52 2.50 3.93
N ASN A 389 -24.66 3.73 3.43
CA ASN A 389 -25.91 4.22 2.86
C ASN A 389 -26.32 3.47 1.58
N VAL A 390 -25.38 3.16 0.68
CA VAL A 390 -25.63 2.37 -0.54
C VAL A 390 -26.02 0.94 -0.19
N SER A 391 -25.32 0.31 0.76
CA SER A 391 -25.67 -1.02 1.25
C SER A 391 -27.10 -1.06 1.84
N ASN A 392 -27.43 -0.08 2.67
CA ASN A 392 -28.78 0.06 3.24
C ASN A 392 -29.84 0.32 2.16
N ALA A 393 -29.54 1.14 1.15
CA ALA A 393 -30.45 1.38 0.03
C ALA A 393 -30.74 0.09 -0.75
N ASN A 394 -29.72 -0.73 -0.99
CA ASN A 394 -29.87 -2.03 -1.67
C ASN A 394 -30.76 -2.98 -0.86
N LYS A 395 -30.51 -3.10 0.46
CA LYS A 395 -31.35 -3.89 1.37
C LYS A 395 -32.81 -3.41 1.36
N ARG A 396 -33.04 -2.10 1.46
CA ARG A 396 -34.39 -1.51 1.43
C ARG A 396 -35.09 -1.73 0.08
N ALA A 397 -34.36 -1.67 -1.03
CA ALA A 397 -34.90 -1.97 -2.35
C ALA A 397 -35.35 -3.44 -2.45
N ALA A 398 -34.56 -4.37 -1.91
CA ALA A 398 -34.92 -5.78 -1.84
C ALA A 398 -36.17 -6.03 -0.97
N GLU A 399 -36.24 -5.40 0.21
CA GLU A 399 -37.42 -5.47 1.09
C GLU A 399 -38.68 -4.89 0.41
N ALA A 400 -38.56 -3.73 -0.23
CA ALA A 400 -39.66 -3.10 -0.96
C ALA A 400 -40.12 -3.94 -2.17
N ARG A 401 -39.18 -4.63 -2.83
CA ARG A 401 -39.48 -5.56 -3.91
C ARG A 401 -40.32 -6.74 -3.42
N LEU A 402 -39.93 -7.37 -2.31
CA LEU A 402 -40.70 -8.47 -1.70
C LEU A 402 -42.13 -8.02 -1.35
N ALA A 403 -42.27 -6.83 -0.76
CA ALA A 403 -43.58 -6.26 -0.45
C ALA A 403 -44.42 -5.97 -1.70
N ALA A 404 -43.79 -5.53 -2.80
CA ALA A 404 -44.48 -5.34 -4.07
C ALA A 404 -44.94 -6.68 -4.67
N THR A 405 -44.12 -7.73 -4.60
CA THR A 405 -44.51 -9.08 -5.06
C THR A 405 -45.72 -9.61 -4.29
N ASP A 406 -45.72 -9.51 -2.96
CA ASP A 406 -46.83 -9.94 -2.09
C ASP A 406 -48.12 -9.13 -2.38
N ALA A 407 -47.99 -7.82 -2.57
CA ALA A 407 -49.11 -6.97 -2.95
C ALA A 407 -49.67 -7.33 -4.34
N ASN A 408 -48.81 -7.71 -5.29
CA ASN A 408 -49.23 -8.15 -6.63
C ASN A 408 -49.99 -9.47 -6.57
N GLU A 409 -49.50 -10.43 -5.78
CA GLU A 409 -50.19 -11.71 -5.55
C GLU A 409 -51.58 -11.48 -4.93
N SER A 410 -51.65 -10.61 -3.92
CA SER A 410 -52.92 -10.22 -3.29
C SER A 410 -53.88 -9.54 -4.26
N ALA A 411 -53.38 -8.69 -5.16
CA ALA A 411 -54.18 -8.06 -6.21
C ALA A 411 -54.72 -9.09 -7.22
N LEU A 412 -53.89 -10.04 -7.66
CA LEU A 412 -54.29 -11.12 -8.57
C LEU A 412 -55.39 -11.99 -7.94
N LYS A 413 -55.23 -12.36 -6.67
CA LYS A 413 -56.26 -13.10 -5.93
C LYS A 413 -57.56 -12.30 -5.77
N SER A 414 -57.46 -10.99 -5.58
CA SER A 414 -58.64 -10.11 -5.51
C SER A 414 -59.37 -10.03 -6.85
N VAL A 415 -58.65 -10.01 -7.97
CA VAL A 415 -59.23 -10.07 -9.32
C VAL A 415 -60.00 -11.38 -9.51
N GLU A 416 -59.46 -12.51 -9.06
CA GLU A 416 -60.15 -13.82 -9.11
C GLU A 416 -61.48 -13.79 -8.30
N VAL A 417 -61.45 -13.29 -7.07
CA VAL A 417 -62.63 -13.19 -6.21
C VAL A 417 -63.70 -12.27 -6.82
N VAL A 418 -63.30 -11.14 -7.39
CA VAL A 418 -64.21 -10.23 -8.10
C VAL A 418 -64.82 -10.91 -9.33
N GLY A 419 -64.05 -11.71 -10.08
CA GLY A 419 -64.56 -12.51 -11.19
C GLY A 419 -65.66 -13.50 -10.75
N HIS A 420 -65.47 -14.19 -9.61
CA HIS A 420 -66.51 -15.04 -9.05
C HIS A 420 -67.77 -14.26 -8.61
N ALA A 421 -67.59 -13.07 -8.04
CA ALA A 421 -68.70 -12.20 -7.64
C ALA A 421 -69.48 -11.68 -8.86
N GLU A 422 -68.79 -11.34 -9.94
CA GLU A 422 -69.38 -10.92 -11.21
C GLU A 422 -70.25 -12.03 -11.81
N GLU A 423 -69.74 -13.27 -11.85
CA GLU A 423 -70.50 -14.42 -12.34
C GLU A 423 -71.75 -14.65 -11.50
N ALA A 424 -71.64 -14.58 -10.16
CA ALA A 424 -72.78 -14.72 -9.26
C ALA A 424 -73.86 -13.66 -9.52
N MET A 425 -73.47 -12.40 -9.71
CA MET A 425 -74.41 -11.32 -10.04
C MET A 425 -75.08 -11.51 -11.40
N ARG A 426 -74.35 -11.97 -12.43
CA ARG A 426 -74.94 -12.33 -13.75
C ARG A 426 -75.96 -13.46 -13.64
N ARG A 427 -75.74 -14.45 -12.75
CA ARG A 427 -76.73 -15.50 -12.47
C ARG A 427 -77.98 -14.94 -11.79
N ILE A 428 -77.83 -14.02 -10.83
CA ILE A 428 -78.97 -13.35 -10.16
C ILE A 428 -79.76 -12.50 -11.17
N GLU A 429 -79.07 -11.77 -12.04
CA GLU A 429 -79.68 -10.98 -13.10
C GLU A 429 -80.52 -11.87 -14.04
N THR A 430 -79.95 -12.99 -14.48
CA THR A 430 -80.63 -13.97 -15.34
C THR A 430 -81.85 -14.57 -14.64
N SER A 431 -81.72 -14.94 -13.36
CA SER A 431 -82.82 -15.46 -12.54
C SER A 431 -83.95 -14.43 -12.38
N SER A 432 -83.61 -13.15 -12.18
CA SER A 432 -84.58 -12.05 -12.06
C SER A 432 -85.39 -11.85 -13.36
N ARG A 433 -84.74 -11.97 -14.53
CA ARG A 433 -85.44 -11.96 -15.83
C ARG A 433 -86.38 -13.15 -15.98
N GLN A 434 -85.97 -14.34 -15.55
CA GLN A 434 -86.82 -15.54 -15.58
C GLN A 434 -88.04 -15.39 -14.67
N ILE A 435 -87.86 -14.87 -13.44
CA ILE A 435 -88.96 -14.58 -12.52
C ILE A 435 -89.93 -13.58 -13.15
N THR A 436 -89.43 -12.52 -13.78
CA THR A 436 -90.28 -11.54 -14.48
C THR A 436 -91.16 -12.20 -15.54
N GLY A 437 -90.61 -13.17 -16.30
CA GLY A 437 -91.37 -13.97 -17.26
C GLY A 437 -92.48 -14.81 -16.61
N ILE A 438 -92.18 -15.47 -15.48
CA ILE A 438 -93.16 -16.26 -14.71
C ILE A 438 -94.29 -15.37 -14.18
N ILE A 439 -93.97 -14.19 -13.64
CA ILE A 439 -94.96 -13.23 -13.16
C ILE A 439 -95.86 -12.73 -14.29
N GLY A 440 -95.33 -12.57 -15.50
CA GLY A 440 -96.12 -12.26 -16.70
C GLY A 440 -97.16 -13.34 -17.00
N VAL A 441 -96.77 -14.62 -16.94
CA VAL A 441 -97.70 -15.75 -17.12
C VAL A 441 -98.76 -15.81 -16.01
N ILE A 442 -98.39 -15.54 -14.76
CA ILE A 442 -99.34 -15.52 -13.63
C ILE A 442 -100.38 -14.41 -13.81
N ASP A 443 -99.97 -13.22 -14.25
CA ASP A 443 -100.89 -12.11 -14.55
C ASP A 443 -101.85 -12.46 -15.71
N GLU A 444 -101.35 -13.14 -16.74
CA GLU A 444 -102.19 -13.65 -17.83
C GLU A 444 -103.21 -14.69 -17.34
N ILE A 445 -102.79 -15.64 -16.48
CA ILE A 445 -103.69 -16.62 -15.87
C ILE A 445 -104.76 -15.93 -15.01
N ALA A 446 -104.37 -14.92 -14.22
CA ALA A 446 -105.31 -14.14 -13.42
C ALA A 446 -106.33 -13.39 -14.29
N PHE A 447 -105.88 -12.79 -15.39
CA PHE A 447 -106.75 -12.13 -16.36
C PHE A 447 -107.73 -13.10 -17.03
N GLN A 448 -107.25 -14.25 -17.50
CA GLN A 448 -108.08 -15.31 -18.07
C GLN A 448 -109.10 -15.83 -17.06
N THR A 449 -108.69 -16.05 -15.81
CA THR A 449 -109.59 -16.49 -14.72
C THR A 449 -110.66 -15.45 -14.41
N ASN A 450 -110.31 -14.16 -14.41
CA ASN A 450 -111.28 -13.07 -14.25
C ASN A 450 -112.29 -13.01 -15.41
N LEU A 451 -111.88 -13.27 -16.65
CA LEU A 451 -112.79 -13.36 -17.81
C LEU A 451 -113.70 -14.59 -17.73
N LEU A 452 -113.16 -15.76 -17.35
CA LEU A 452 -113.92 -16.99 -17.13
C LEU A 452 -114.97 -16.80 -16.02
N ALA A 453 -114.59 -16.18 -14.91
CA ALA A 453 -115.47 -15.87 -13.80
C ALA A 453 -116.56 -14.86 -14.18
N LEU A 454 -116.23 -13.86 -15.00
CA LEU A 454 -117.21 -12.93 -15.56
C LEU A 454 -118.23 -13.66 -16.45
N ASN A 455 -117.76 -14.52 -17.36
CA ASN A 455 -118.63 -15.32 -18.22
C ASN A 455 -119.54 -16.25 -17.41
N ALA A 456 -119.00 -16.91 -16.37
CA ALA A 456 -119.76 -17.75 -15.47
C ALA A 456 -120.80 -16.95 -14.66
N GLY A 457 -120.44 -15.74 -14.21
CA GLY A 457 -121.37 -14.84 -13.51
C GLY A 457 -122.52 -14.36 -14.40
N VAL A 458 -122.26 -14.09 -15.68
CA VAL A 458 -123.28 -13.74 -16.68
C VAL A 458 -124.24 -14.92 -16.92
N GLU A 459 -123.71 -16.14 -17.09
CA GLU A 459 -124.54 -17.32 -17.31
C GLU A 459 -125.34 -17.70 -16.04
N ALA A 460 -124.77 -17.49 -14.85
CA ALA A 460 -125.47 -17.65 -13.58
C ALA A 460 -126.62 -16.64 -13.42
N ALA A 461 -126.44 -15.38 -13.83
CA ALA A 461 -127.50 -14.38 -13.85
C ALA A 461 -128.61 -14.75 -14.87
N ARG A 462 -128.23 -15.36 -15.99
CA ARG A 462 -129.14 -15.85 -17.02
C ARG A 462 -130.02 -17.03 -16.54
N ALA A 463 -129.51 -17.85 -15.62
CA ALA A 463 -130.21 -18.97 -15.02
C ALA A 463 -131.21 -18.60 -13.88
N GLY A 464 -131.32 -17.32 -13.52
CA GLY A 464 -132.32 -16.83 -12.54
C GLY A 464 -132.13 -17.38 -11.12
N GLU A 465 -133.23 -17.80 -10.46
CA GLU A 465 -133.21 -18.33 -9.08
C GLU A 465 -132.31 -19.58 -8.91
N ALA A 466 -132.19 -20.42 -9.94
CA ALA A 466 -131.36 -21.63 -9.90
C ALA A 466 -129.84 -21.33 -9.95
N GLY A 467 -129.45 -20.15 -10.45
CA GLY A 467 -128.06 -19.74 -10.62
C GLY A 467 -127.46 -18.96 -9.44
N LYS A 468 -128.24 -18.62 -8.40
CA LYS A 468 -127.79 -17.77 -7.29
C LYS A 468 -126.53 -18.28 -6.59
N GLY A 469 -126.41 -19.58 -6.33
CA GLY A 469 -125.21 -20.18 -5.73
C GLY A 469 -123.98 -20.09 -6.63
N PHE A 470 -124.16 -20.32 -7.95
CA PHE A 470 -123.10 -20.19 -8.94
C PHE A 470 -122.64 -18.74 -9.14
N ALA A 471 -123.56 -17.77 -9.04
CA ALA A 471 -123.24 -16.34 -9.14
C ALA A 471 -122.32 -15.88 -7.98
N VAL A 472 -122.55 -16.38 -6.76
CA VAL A 472 -121.68 -16.08 -5.60
C VAL A 472 -120.29 -16.66 -5.81
N VAL A 473 -120.19 -17.93 -6.23
CA VAL A 473 -118.88 -18.57 -6.53
C VAL A 473 -118.15 -17.85 -7.66
N ALA A 474 -118.85 -17.48 -8.74
CA ALA A 474 -118.27 -16.73 -9.85
C ALA A 474 -117.73 -15.36 -9.40
N GLN A 475 -118.44 -14.66 -8.51
CA GLN A 475 -117.97 -13.39 -7.94
C GLN A 475 -116.75 -13.58 -7.02
N GLU A 476 -116.73 -14.64 -6.21
CA GLU A 476 -115.58 -14.94 -5.33
C GLU A 476 -114.32 -15.32 -6.16
N VAL A 477 -114.48 -16.12 -7.22
CA VAL A 477 -113.39 -16.47 -8.14
C VAL A 477 -112.89 -15.22 -8.87
N ARG A 478 -113.81 -14.30 -9.24
CA ARG A 478 -113.45 -13.02 -9.85
C ARG A 478 -112.65 -12.13 -8.91
N ASP A 479 -113.08 -11.99 -7.65
CA ASP A 479 -112.35 -11.21 -6.64
C ASP A 479 -110.98 -11.82 -6.36
N LEU A 480 -110.88 -13.16 -6.26
CA LEU A 480 -109.61 -13.86 -6.13
C LEU A 480 -108.68 -13.62 -7.33
N ALA A 481 -109.21 -13.66 -8.55
CA ALA A 481 -108.45 -13.38 -9.76
C ALA A 481 -107.94 -11.93 -9.81
N GLN A 482 -108.76 -10.96 -9.37
CA GLN A 482 -108.34 -9.55 -9.25
C GLN A 482 -107.26 -9.36 -8.17
N ARG A 483 -107.37 -10.04 -7.02
CA ARG A 483 -106.33 -10.05 -5.99
C ARG A 483 -105.03 -10.68 -6.48
N ALA A 484 -105.12 -11.77 -7.24
CA ALA A 484 -103.96 -12.44 -7.84
C ALA A 484 -103.25 -11.54 -8.87
N ALA A 485 -104.00 -10.85 -9.74
CA ALA A 485 -103.45 -9.89 -10.70
C ALA A 485 -102.76 -8.71 -9.97
N LYS A 486 -103.39 -8.18 -8.91
CA LYS A 486 -102.79 -7.12 -8.10
C LYS A 486 -101.49 -7.56 -7.43
N ALA A 487 -101.48 -8.74 -6.79
CA ALA A 487 -100.28 -9.30 -6.17
C ALA A 487 -99.18 -9.59 -7.20
N ALA A 488 -99.53 -10.10 -8.38
CA ALA A 488 -98.59 -10.30 -9.48
C ALA A 488 -97.99 -8.98 -9.96
N SER A 489 -98.77 -7.90 -10.05
CA SER A 489 -98.26 -6.56 -10.37
C SER A 489 -97.29 -6.04 -9.30
N GLU A 490 -97.63 -6.16 -8.01
CA GLU A 490 -96.76 -5.72 -6.91
C GLU A 490 -95.43 -6.49 -6.91
N ILE A 491 -95.46 -7.82 -7.12
CA ILE A 491 -94.24 -8.64 -7.26
C ILE A 491 -93.42 -8.21 -8.49
N ARG A 492 -94.08 -7.91 -9.62
CA ARG A 492 -93.41 -7.43 -10.83
C ARG A 492 -92.63 -6.14 -10.56
N ASP A 493 -93.23 -5.20 -9.84
CA ASP A 493 -92.60 -3.93 -9.50
C ASP A 493 -91.39 -4.13 -8.58
N HIS A 494 -91.50 -5.01 -7.56
CA HIS A 494 -90.37 -5.37 -6.69
C HIS A 494 -89.23 -6.09 -7.42
N ILE A 495 -89.55 -7.00 -8.35
CA ILE A 495 -88.54 -7.70 -9.16
C ILE A 495 -87.88 -6.72 -10.14
N ARG A 496 -88.64 -5.78 -10.72
CA ARG A 496 -88.09 -4.73 -11.57
C ARG A 496 -87.10 -3.85 -10.80
N GLN A 497 -87.46 -3.42 -9.59
CA GLN A 497 -86.55 -2.66 -8.72
C GLN A 497 -85.29 -3.47 -8.39
N SER A 498 -85.46 -4.74 -7.97
CA SER A 498 -84.32 -5.64 -7.70
C SER A 498 -83.42 -5.82 -8.94
N SER A 499 -84.01 -5.90 -10.14
CA SER A 499 -83.24 -6.01 -11.39
C SER A 499 -82.38 -4.77 -11.65
N THR A 500 -82.90 -3.57 -11.36
CA THR A 500 -82.13 -2.32 -11.48
C THR A 500 -80.98 -2.26 -10.45
N GLU A 501 -81.22 -2.69 -9.22
CA GLU A 501 -80.17 -2.78 -8.18
C GLU A 501 -79.07 -3.79 -8.56
N VAL A 502 -79.45 -4.95 -9.11
CA VAL A 502 -78.52 -5.97 -9.59
C VAL A 502 -77.71 -5.45 -10.78
N GLU A 503 -78.32 -4.77 -11.74
CA GLU A 503 -77.62 -4.16 -12.88
C GLU A 503 -76.57 -3.14 -12.40
N SER A 504 -76.94 -2.28 -11.45
CA SER A 504 -76.00 -1.34 -10.81
C SER A 504 -74.89 -2.09 -10.05
N GLY A 505 -75.22 -3.18 -9.35
CA GLY A 505 -74.27 -4.02 -8.64
C GLY A 505 -73.25 -4.69 -9.57
N VAL A 506 -73.70 -5.25 -10.70
CA VAL A 506 -72.82 -5.83 -11.74
C VAL A 506 -71.83 -4.78 -12.23
N LYS A 507 -72.30 -3.55 -12.51
CA LYS A 507 -71.43 -2.46 -12.95
C LYS A 507 -70.35 -2.13 -11.91
N LEU A 508 -70.71 -2.00 -10.64
CA LEU A 508 -69.75 -1.71 -9.57
C LEU A 508 -68.69 -2.81 -9.40
N VAL A 509 -69.09 -4.07 -9.55
CA VAL A 509 -68.16 -5.22 -9.49
C VAL A 509 -67.18 -5.19 -10.68
N LEU A 510 -67.66 -4.88 -11.90
CA LEU A 510 -66.80 -4.71 -13.08
C LEU A 510 -65.82 -3.54 -12.94
N ASP A 511 -66.29 -2.40 -12.45
CA ASP A 511 -65.45 -1.22 -12.19
C ASP A 511 -64.37 -1.55 -11.14
N THR A 512 -64.73 -2.32 -10.11
CA THR A 512 -63.78 -2.81 -9.08
C THR A 512 -62.73 -3.73 -9.68
N GLY A 513 -63.12 -4.66 -10.55
CA GLY A 513 -62.18 -5.57 -11.24
C GLY A 513 -61.19 -4.82 -12.11
N THR A 514 -61.65 -3.78 -12.81
CA THR A 514 -60.78 -2.90 -13.62
C THR A 514 -59.80 -2.13 -12.72
N ALA A 515 -60.25 -1.55 -11.62
CA ALA A 515 -59.39 -0.85 -10.67
C ALA A 515 -58.31 -1.76 -10.05
N LEU A 516 -58.64 -3.00 -9.72
CA LEU A 516 -57.67 -3.97 -9.20
C LEU A 516 -56.61 -4.36 -10.25
N LYS A 517 -57.01 -4.47 -11.53
CA LYS A 517 -56.07 -4.71 -12.63
C LYS A 517 -55.09 -3.54 -12.79
N ASP A 518 -55.59 -2.30 -12.76
CA ASP A 518 -54.76 -1.10 -12.80
C ASP A 518 -53.78 -1.03 -11.60
N ILE A 519 -54.21 -1.46 -10.41
CA ILE A 519 -53.35 -1.57 -9.23
C ILE A 519 -52.22 -2.59 -9.48
N GLY A 520 -52.54 -3.76 -10.04
CA GLY A 520 -51.54 -4.77 -10.40
C GLY A 520 -50.48 -4.23 -11.38
N GLU A 521 -50.91 -3.52 -12.42
CA GLU A 521 -49.99 -2.88 -13.38
C GLU A 521 -49.06 -1.85 -12.71
N ARG A 522 -49.58 -1.06 -11.74
CA ARG A 522 -48.78 -0.12 -10.96
C ARG A 522 -47.77 -0.81 -10.05
N ILE A 523 -48.16 -1.91 -9.41
CA ILE A 523 -47.27 -2.71 -8.55
C ILE A 523 -46.14 -3.34 -9.39
N ALA A 524 -46.45 -3.85 -10.59
CA ALA A 524 -45.43 -4.31 -11.53
C ALA A 524 -44.48 -3.19 -11.98
N GLY A 525 -44.95 -1.93 -12.03
CA GLY A 525 -44.11 -0.75 -12.20
C GLY A 525 -43.15 -0.53 -11.02
N ILE A 526 -43.61 -0.71 -9.79
CA ILE A 526 -42.79 -0.60 -8.58
C ILE A 526 -41.69 -1.66 -8.57
N ASP A 527 -42.00 -2.92 -8.88
CA ASP A 527 -40.99 -4.01 -8.97
C ASP A 527 -39.87 -3.65 -9.97
N ARG A 528 -40.22 -3.16 -11.16
CA ARG A 528 -39.23 -2.69 -12.15
C ARG A 528 -38.35 -1.55 -11.62
N HIS A 529 -38.92 -0.59 -10.89
CA HIS A 529 -38.15 0.49 -10.27
C HIS A 529 -37.22 -0.03 -9.16
N MET A 530 -37.67 -0.97 -8.33
CA MET A 530 -36.83 -1.56 -7.29
C MET A 530 -35.66 -2.35 -7.88
N ASN A 531 -35.89 -3.08 -8.98
CA ASN A 531 -34.83 -3.77 -9.69
C ASN A 531 -33.78 -2.78 -10.25
N ALA A 532 -34.22 -1.69 -10.89
CA ALA A 532 -33.32 -0.65 -11.38
C ALA A 532 -32.50 0.02 -10.26
N ILE A 533 -33.11 0.24 -9.08
CA ILE A 533 -32.40 0.78 -7.91
C ILE A 533 -31.36 -0.23 -7.39
N ALA A 534 -31.71 -1.52 -7.31
CA ALA A 534 -30.78 -2.56 -6.87
C ALA A 534 -29.58 -2.70 -7.82
N THR A 535 -29.80 -2.69 -9.15
CA THR A 535 -28.72 -2.65 -10.15
C THR A 535 -27.85 -1.41 -9.97
N SER A 536 -28.45 -0.22 -9.85
CA SER A 536 -27.69 1.02 -9.67
C SER A 536 -26.89 1.04 -8.36
N ALA A 537 -27.44 0.48 -7.27
CA ALA A 537 -26.74 0.36 -6.00
C ALA A 537 -25.55 -0.62 -6.08
N ALA A 538 -25.69 -1.71 -6.83
CA ALA A 538 -24.58 -2.64 -7.10
C ALA A 538 -23.46 -1.96 -7.89
N GLU A 539 -23.79 -1.22 -8.96
CA GLU A 539 -22.83 -0.42 -9.72
C GLU A 539 -22.13 0.64 -8.87
N GLN A 540 -22.88 1.35 -8.02
CA GLN A 540 -22.32 2.31 -7.05
C GLN A 540 -21.38 1.64 -6.05
N SER A 541 -21.73 0.45 -5.57
CA SER A 541 -20.86 -0.31 -4.65
C SER A 541 -19.52 -0.65 -5.30
N THR A 542 -19.53 -1.08 -6.56
CA THR A 542 -18.30 -1.31 -7.33
C THR A 542 -17.49 -0.03 -7.51
N GLY A 543 -18.15 1.07 -7.91
CA GLY A 543 -17.48 2.37 -8.04
C GLY A 543 -16.88 2.89 -6.74
N LEU A 544 -17.55 2.67 -5.60
CA LEU A 544 -17.03 3.02 -4.28
C LEU A 544 -15.81 2.19 -3.90
N ALA A 545 -15.77 0.91 -4.27
CA ALA A 545 -14.60 0.07 -4.05
C ALA A 545 -13.37 0.59 -4.83
N GLU A 546 -13.56 1.01 -6.08
CA GLU A 546 -12.50 1.63 -6.89
C GLU A 546 -12.02 2.96 -6.29
N ILE A 547 -12.96 3.81 -5.82
CA ILE A 547 -12.62 5.07 -5.16
C ILE A 547 -11.85 4.80 -3.86
N ASN A 548 -12.26 3.81 -3.07
CA ASN A 548 -11.56 3.43 -1.83
C ASN A 548 -10.13 2.97 -2.12
N ALA A 549 -9.92 2.15 -3.16
CA ALA A 549 -8.59 1.78 -3.62
C ALA A 549 -7.74 3.00 -4.04
N ALA A 550 -8.34 3.97 -4.73
CA ALA A 550 -7.67 5.22 -5.11
C ALA A 550 -7.30 6.08 -3.89
N VAL A 551 -8.17 6.18 -2.89
CA VAL A 551 -7.90 6.89 -1.63
C VAL A 551 -6.77 6.23 -0.86
N ASN A 552 -6.74 4.89 -0.79
CA ASN A 552 -5.65 4.16 -0.15
C ASN A 552 -4.31 4.38 -0.89
N SER A 553 -4.32 4.44 -2.22
CA SER A 553 -3.14 4.80 -3.01
C SER A 553 -2.66 6.25 -2.73
N MET A 554 -3.60 7.20 -2.60
CA MET A 554 -3.29 8.57 -2.22
C MET A 554 -2.72 8.68 -0.80
N ASP A 555 -3.21 7.90 0.16
CA ASP A 555 -2.65 7.84 1.50
C ASP A 555 -1.20 7.37 1.47
N HIS A 556 -0.92 6.29 0.73
CA HIS A 556 0.44 5.79 0.55
C HIS A 556 1.39 6.83 -0.06
N ALA A 557 0.93 7.57 -1.09
CA ALA A 557 1.70 8.66 -1.69
C ALA A 557 1.91 9.82 -0.71
N THR A 558 0.91 10.12 0.13
CA THR A 558 0.98 11.16 1.17
C THR A 558 2.02 10.79 2.24
N GLN A 559 2.06 9.54 2.69
CA GLN A 559 3.08 9.04 3.61
C GLN A 559 4.49 9.08 2.99
N GLN A 560 4.63 8.71 1.71
CA GLN A 560 5.90 8.83 0.99
C GLN A 560 6.36 10.29 0.88
N ASN A 561 5.44 11.22 0.62
CA ASN A 561 5.75 12.65 0.61
C ASN A 561 6.23 13.12 1.99
N ALA A 562 5.61 12.68 3.08
CA ALA A 562 6.06 13.00 4.43
C ALA A 562 7.50 12.50 4.69
N ALA A 563 7.80 11.26 4.33
CA ALA A 563 9.15 10.71 4.44
C ALA A 563 10.16 11.47 3.57
N MET A 564 9.77 11.84 2.34
CA MET A 564 10.60 12.62 1.43
C MET A 564 10.89 14.03 1.96
N VAL A 565 9.90 14.66 2.61
CA VAL A 565 10.05 15.96 3.28
C VAL A 565 11.04 15.88 4.43
N GLU A 566 10.94 14.85 5.27
CA GLU A 566 11.92 14.63 6.37
C GLU A 566 13.33 14.43 5.82
N GLN A 567 13.49 13.60 4.79
CA GLN A 567 14.77 13.37 4.13
C GLN A 567 15.34 14.64 3.50
N SER A 568 14.52 15.42 2.80
CA SER A 568 14.93 16.67 2.14
C SER A 568 15.33 17.73 3.18
N THR A 569 14.62 17.80 4.30
CA THR A 569 14.93 18.69 5.41
C THR A 569 16.25 18.32 6.07
N ALA A 570 16.47 17.02 6.34
CA ALA A 570 17.72 16.51 6.90
C ALA A 570 18.92 16.71 5.96
N ALA A 571 18.73 16.46 4.66
CA ALA A 571 19.77 16.68 3.64
C ALA A 571 20.14 18.17 3.55
N SER A 572 19.14 19.06 3.54
CA SER A 572 19.36 20.52 3.50
C SER A 572 20.08 21.02 4.74
N ALA A 573 19.73 20.51 5.92
CA ALA A 573 20.41 20.83 7.18
C ALA A 573 21.88 20.35 7.16
N THR A 574 22.14 19.17 6.60
CA THR A 574 23.49 18.63 6.44
C THR A 574 24.33 19.47 5.47
N LEU A 575 23.76 19.87 4.32
CA LEU A 575 24.42 20.77 3.37
C LEU A 575 24.72 22.13 3.99
N ALA A 576 23.79 22.69 4.76
CA ALA A 576 23.99 23.94 5.49
C ALA A 576 25.14 23.83 6.50
N ALA A 577 25.25 22.69 7.19
CA ALA A 577 26.36 22.44 8.11
C ALA A 577 27.71 22.30 7.37
N GLU A 578 27.76 21.60 6.23
CA GLU A 578 28.99 21.45 5.44
C GLU A 578 29.42 22.75 4.76
N THR A 579 28.48 23.53 4.23
CA THR A 579 28.79 24.87 3.69
C THR A 579 29.30 25.81 4.78
N ALA A 580 28.76 25.75 6.00
CA ALA A 580 29.28 26.50 7.14
C ALA A 580 30.73 26.09 7.50
N LYS A 581 31.05 24.79 7.49
CA LYS A 581 32.42 24.29 7.69
C LYS A 581 33.37 24.76 6.59
N LEU A 582 32.97 24.63 5.32
CA LEU A 582 33.77 25.08 4.18
C LEU A 582 34.03 26.59 4.24
N ARG A 583 32.99 27.38 4.54
CA ARG A 583 33.13 28.83 4.75
C ARG A 583 34.12 29.15 5.86
N ALA A 584 34.09 28.42 6.97
CA ALA A 584 35.05 28.60 8.07
C ALA A 584 36.49 28.19 7.73
N LEU A 585 36.68 27.26 6.79
CA LEU A 585 38.00 26.89 6.27
C LEU A 585 38.53 27.97 5.32
N VAL A 586 37.71 28.45 4.40
CA VAL A 586 38.08 29.50 3.45
C VAL A 586 38.32 30.84 4.15
N SER A 587 37.56 31.16 5.20
CA SER A 587 37.74 32.40 5.99
C SER A 587 39.07 32.48 6.75
N ARG A 588 39.83 31.39 6.83
CA ARG A 588 41.21 31.42 7.35
C ARG A 588 42.18 32.09 6.38
N PHE A 589 41.81 32.16 5.10
CA PHE A 589 42.60 32.81 4.07
C PHE A 589 42.15 34.26 3.90
N ARG A 590 43.12 35.18 3.84
CA ARG A 590 42.89 36.57 3.52
C ARG A 590 42.95 36.74 2.00
N LEU A 591 41.78 36.86 1.37
CA LEU A 591 41.62 36.88 -0.09
C LEU A 591 41.59 38.30 -0.68
N GLU A 592 41.26 39.31 0.12
CA GLU A 592 41.21 40.70 -0.31
C GLU A 592 42.46 41.46 0.13
N MET A 593 43.07 42.18 -0.81
CA MET A 593 43.88 43.36 -0.47
C MET A 593 42.95 44.34 0.23
N GLU A 594 43.16 44.53 1.52
CA GLU A 594 42.54 45.61 2.26
C GLU A 594 43.13 46.91 1.70
N ILE A 595 42.52 47.43 0.63
CA ILE A 595 42.81 48.77 0.13
C ILE A 595 42.38 49.70 1.24
N THR A 596 43.35 50.04 2.09
CA THR A 596 43.18 50.97 3.18
C THR A 596 43.14 52.36 2.56
N GLY A 597 41.99 52.71 1.98
CA GLY A 597 41.74 53.98 1.31
C GLY A 597 40.45 53.92 0.51
N SER A 598 39.47 54.74 0.88
CA SER A 598 38.20 55.02 0.17
C SER A 598 36.89 54.45 0.73
N ARG A 599 36.80 54.04 2.01
CA ARG A 599 35.49 53.75 2.66
C ARG A 599 34.95 54.85 3.58
N GLU A 600 35.39 56.09 3.39
CA GLU A 600 34.85 57.26 4.14
C GLU A 600 33.87 58.15 3.35
N GLU A 601 33.70 58.00 2.03
CA GLU A 601 32.92 59.00 1.26
C GLU A 601 31.48 58.65 0.91
N THR A 602 30.99 57.42 1.12
CA THR A 602 29.62 57.03 0.70
C THR A 602 28.60 56.93 1.83
N ARG A 603 28.91 57.39 3.06
CA ARG A 603 27.95 57.44 4.18
C ARG A 603 27.35 58.83 4.43
N ARG A 604 27.46 59.74 3.46
CA ARG A 604 26.64 60.94 3.36
C ARG A 604 25.91 60.91 2.02
N VAL A 605 24.58 61.04 2.08
CA VAL A 605 23.62 61.07 0.97
C VAL A 605 23.12 59.70 0.49
N ALA A 606 22.16 59.14 1.23
CA ALA A 606 20.79 58.85 0.77
C ALA A 606 20.04 58.14 1.90
#